data_AF-A0A7Z8RP81-F1
#
_entry.id   AF-A0A7Z8RP81-F1
#
_cell.length_a   1.000
_cell.length_b   1.000
_cell.length_c   1.000
_cell.angle_alpha   90.00
_cell.angle_beta   90.00
_cell.angle_gamma   90.00
#
_symmetry.space_group_name_H-M   'P 1'
#
loop_
_entity.id
_entity.type
_entity.pdbx_description
1 polymer ?
#
loop_
_entity_poly.entity_id
_entity_poly.type
_entity_poly.pdbx_seq_one_letter_code
_entity_poly.pdbx_strand_id
1 'polypeptide(L)'
;MIMLFALSMILAGGVTYLIYEGLRLYYKLAVRYEDPLAQFRSMVRQIGDINFFLIVFIPLSIMFFFFLTRPYLKYFDEISNGIHHLANGDFSNQVRVSSNDEFGYIAREINVASEKLKEAVERGDFAESSKDQLIVNLAHDLRTPLTSVLGYL
;
A
#
# COMPACT_ATOMS: atom_id res chain seq x y z
N MET A 1 -8.16 8.53 0.38
CA MET A 1 -7.66 9.87 -0.05
C MET A 1 -8.36 11.04 0.63
N ILE A 2 -9.69 11.18 0.55
CA ILE A 2 -10.42 12.30 1.19
C ILE A 2 -10.19 12.33 2.71
N MET A 3 -10.17 11.17 3.36
CA MET A 3 -9.91 11.06 4.80
C MET A 3 -8.50 11.52 5.19
N LEU A 4 -7.48 11.24 4.36
CA LEU A 4 -6.10 11.71 4.60
C LEU A 4 -5.98 13.22 4.43
N PHE A 5 -6.69 13.78 3.44
CA PHE A 5 -6.77 15.22 3.25
C PHE A 5 -7.43 15.90 4.46
N ALA A 6 -8.58 15.39 4.91
CA ALA A 6 -9.24 15.87 6.12
C ALA A 6 -8.33 15.77 7.36
N LEU A 7 -7.64 14.64 7.54
CA LEU A 7 -6.69 14.44 8.63
C LEU A 7 -5.52 15.43 8.55
N SER A 8 -4.96 15.69 7.38
CA SER A 8 -3.90 16.67 7.18
C SER A 8 -4.33 18.09 7.54
N MET A 9 -5.58 18.46 7.21
CA MET A 9 -6.16 19.75 7.60
C MET A 9 -6.35 19.86 9.11
N ILE A 10 -6.82 18.78 9.76
CA ILE A 10 -6.99 18.76 11.22
C ILE A 10 -5.63 18.90 11.92
N LEU A 11 -4.61 18.17 11.46
CA LEU A 11 -3.26 18.25 12.00
C LEU A 11 -2.66 19.67 11.80
N ALA A 12 -2.76 20.22 10.59
CA ALA A 12 -2.27 21.56 10.31
C ALA A 12 -3.00 22.63 11.12
N GLY A 13 -4.33 22.50 11.25
CA GLY A 13 -5.16 23.40 12.05
C GLY A 13 -4.81 23.34 13.53
N GLY A 14 -4.63 22.12 14.07
CA GLY A 14 -4.19 21.90 15.44
C GLY A 14 -2.81 22.49 15.72
N VAL A 15 -1.83 22.28 14.84
CA VAL A 15 -0.49 22.87 14.97
C VAL A 15 -0.55 24.39 14.92
N THR A 16 -1.30 24.95 13.96
CA THR A 16 -1.43 26.41 13.82
C THR A 16 -2.13 27.02 15.05
N TYR A 17 -3.14 26.33 15.59
CA TYR A 17 -3.83 26.73 16.82
C TYR A 17 -2.91 26.69 18.04
N LEU A 18 -2.10 25.63 18.20
CA LEU A 18 -1.12 25.54 19.28
C LEU A 18 -0.06 26.65 19.20
N ILE A 19 0.39 26.99 18.00
CA ILE A 19 1.29 28.13 17.78
C ILE A 19 0.60 29.42 18.25
N TYR A 20 -0.66 29.64 17.85
CA TYR A 20 -1.43 30.82 18.23
C TYR A 20 -1.67 30.92 19.74
N GLU A 21 -2.11 29.83 20.38
CA GLU A 21 -2.39 29.82 21.82
C GLU A 21 -1.09 29.92 22.64
N GLY A 22 0.01 29.31 22.18
CA GLY A 22 1.34 29.47 22.77
C GLY A 22 1.82 30.91 22.72
N LEU A 23 1.70 31.58 21.57
CA LEU A 23 1.96 33.01 21.42
C LEU A 23 1.09 33.82 22.38
N ARG A 24 -0.22 33.54 22.44
CA ARG A 24 -1.18 34.25 23.31
C ARG A 24 -0.85 34.11 24.80
N LEU A 25 -0.50 32.91 25.25
CA LEU A 25 -0.11 32.63 26.64
C LEU A 25 1.21 33.33 26.98
N TYR A 26 2.19 33.26 26.10
CA TYR A 26 3.46 33.98 26.25
C TYR A 26 3.23 35.50 26.36
N TYR A 27 2.37 36.08 25.54
CA TYR A 27 2.00 37.50 25.65
C TYR A 27 1.36 37.87 26.99
N LYS A 28 0.59 36.97 27.61
CA LYS A 28 -0.05 37.22 28.91
C LYS A 28 0.90 37.05 30.10
N LEU A 29 1.87 36.14 29.99
CA LEU A 29 2.73 35.72 31.10
C LEU A 29 4.12 36.38 31.08
N ALA A 30 4.67 36.72 29.90
CA ALA A 30 6.06 37.15 29.75
C ALA A 30 6.26 38.65 29.47
N VAL A 31 5.19 39.43 29.22
CA VAL A 31 5.33 40.82 28.80
C VAL A 31 5.51 41.77 30.00
N ARG A 32 6.79 42.06 30.32
CA ARG A 32 7.22 43.44 30.61
C ARG A 32 7.57 44.11 29.29
N TYR A 33 7.27 45.40 29.17
CA TYR A 33 7.03 46.18 27.96
C TYR A 33 8.15 46.29 26.88
N GLU A 34 9.27 45.56 26.96
CA GLU A 34 10.49 45.84 26.15
C GLU A 34 11.06 44.68 25.32
N ASP A 35 10.28 43.63 25.02
CA ASP A 35 10.78 42.51 24.19
C ASP A 35 10.57 42.70 22.66
N PRO A 36 11.52 42.24 21.82
CA PRO A 36 11.52 42.42 20.35
C PRO A 36 10.29 41.85 19.62
N LEU A 37 9.49 40.99 20.27
CA LEU A 37 8.27 40.41 19.70
C LEU A 37 7.05 41.35 19.74
N ALA A 38 7.10 42.47 20.47
CA ALA A 38 6.07 43.51 20.37
C ALA A 38 5.96 44.09 18.94
N GLN A 39 7.10 44.21 18.25
CA GLN A 39 7.15 44.56 16.83
C GLN A 39 6.49 43.47 15.98
N PHE A 40 6.72 42.18 16.28
CA PHE A 40 6.07 41.06 15.59
C PHE A 40 4.54 41.11 15.73
N ARG A 41 4.02 41.44 16.93
CA ARG A 41 2.58 41.63 17.12
C ARG A 41 2.01 42.78 16.29
N SER A 42 2.72 43.90 16.18
CA SER A 42 2.28 45.01 15.33
C SER A 42 2.28 44.64 13.84
N MET A 43 3.25 43.84 13.38
CA MET A 43 3.28 43.34 12.00
C MET A 43 2.13 42.36 11.72
N VAL A 44 1.85 41.42 12.64
CA VAL A 44 0.72 40.49 12.53
C VAL A 44 -0.61 41.25 12.49
N ARG A 45 -0.76 42.31 13.29
CA ARG A 45 -1.95 43.18 13.27
C ARG A 45 -2.13 43.92 11.94
N GLN A 46 -1.03 44.29 11.28
CA GLN A 46 -1.04 45.00 10.00
C GLN A 46 -1.41 44.07 8.83
N ILE A 47 -0.98 42.81 8.90
CA ILE A 47 -1.33 41.76 7.93
C ILE A 47 -2.76 41.22 8.19
N GLY A 48 -3.20 41.21 9.45
CA GLY A 48 -4.47 40.66 9.92
C GLY A 48 -4.32 39.23 10.43
N ASP A 49 -4.86 38.95 11.62
CA ASP A 49 -4.72 37.66 12.32
C ASP A 49 -5.16 36.45 11.46
N ILE A 50 -6.23 36.62 10.67
CA ILE A 50 -6.75 35.60 9.75
C ILE A 50 -5.78 35.34 8.59
N ASN A 51 -5.18 36.38 8.03
CA ASN A 51 -4.25 36.24 6.90
C ASN A 51 -2.96 35.55 7.35
N PHE A 52 -2.44 35.90 8.53
CA PHE A 52 -1.30 35.21 9.13
C PHE A 52 -1.61 33.73 9.39
N PHE A 53 -2.79 33.42 9.92
CA PHE A 53 -3.23 32.04 10.10
C PHE A 53 -3.22 31.26 8.78
N LEU A 54 -3.79 31.82 7.70
CA LEU A 54 -3.82 31.16 6.39
C LEU A 54 -2.42 30.95 5.79
N ILE A 55 -1.53 31.95 5.91
CA ILE A 55 -0.15 31.86 5.40
C ILE A 55 0.62 30.71 6.06
N VAL A 56 0.38 30.44 7.35
CA VAL A 56 1.01 29.32 8.06
C VAL A 56 0.27 28.01 7.78
N PHE A 57 -1.07 28.04 7.81
CA PHE A 57 -1.91 26.85 7.68
C PHE A 57 -1.78 26.16 6.32
N ILE A 58 -1.80 26.92 5.22
CA ILE A 58 -1.77 26.39 3.85
C ILE A 58 -0.52 25.52 3.59
N PRO A 59 0.72 26.03 3.76
CA PRO A 59 1.92 25.24 3.50
C PRO A 59 2.03 24.05 4.45
N LEU A 60 1.57 24.19 5.69
CA LEU A 60 1.65 23.16 6.72
C LEU A 60 0.66 22.02 6.44
N SER A 61 -0.54 22.35 5.93
CA SER A 61 -1.53 21.40 5.42
C SER A 61 -0.99 20.62 4.22
N ILE A 62 -0.40 21.32 3.24
CA ILE A 62 0.23 20.69 2.08
C ILE A 62 1.36 19.74 2.52
N MET A 63 2.22 20.18 3.44
CA MET A 63 3.32 19.37 3.98
C MET A 63 2.82 18.09 4.65
N PHE A 64 1.82 18.20 5.53
CA PHE A 64 1.22 17.02 6.17
C PHE A 64 0.55 16.09 5.16
N PHE A 65 -0.16 16.63 4.18
CA PHE A 65 -0.79 15.85 3.13
C PHE A 65 0.21 15.02 2.34
N PHE A 66 1.33 15.64 1.92
CA PHE A 66 2.41 14.93 1.23
C PHE A 66 3.02 13.83 2.11
N PHE A 67 3.24 14.11 3.39
CA PHE A 67 3.82 13.14 4.32
C PHE A 67 2.90 11.93 4.55
N LEU A 68 1.60 12.17 4.76
CA LEU A 68 0.59 11.12 4.95
C LEU A 68 0.35 10.29 3.67
N THR A 69 0.53 10.88 2.49
CA THR A 69 0.28 10.21 1.21
C THR A 69 1.45 9.34 0.75
N ARG A 70 2.69 9.60 1.21
CA ARG A 70 3.88 8.86 0.77
C ARG A 70 3.77 7.32 0.88
N PRO A 71 3.25 6.71 1.95
CA PRO A 71 3.13 5.25 2.05
C PRO A 71 2.23 4.63 0.98
N TYR A 72 1.22 5.37 0.52
CA TYR A 72 0.27 4.89 -0.48
C TYR A 72 0.90 4.66 -1.85
N LEU A 73 1.89 5.47 -2.22
CA LEU A 73 2.67 5.25 -3.44
C LEU A 73 3.41 3.91 -3.38
N LYS A 74 3.99 3.58 -2.23
CA LYS A 74 4.65 2.28 -2.02
C LYS A 74 3.65 1.12 -2.12
N TYR A 75 2.44 1.26 -1.59
CA TYR A 75 1.41 0.24 -1.71
C TYR A 75 1.01 0.00 -3.17
N PHE A 76 0.93 1.07 -3.96
CA PHE A 76 0.65 0.97 -5.39
C PHE A 76 1.77 0.22 -6.13
N ASP A 77 3.03 0.53 -5.85
CA ASP A 77 4.17 -0.16 -6.46
C ASP A 77 4.20 -1.65 -6.09
N GLU A 78 3.94 -2.00 -4.83
CA GLU A 78 3.88 -3.41 -4.39
C GLU A 78 2.76 -4.18 -5.07
N ILE A 79 1.57 -3.59 -5.17
CA ILE A 79 0.44 -4.20 -5.88
C ILE A 79 0.76 -4.37 -7.36
N SER A 80 1.31 -3.35 -8.01
CA SER A 80 1.67 -3.40 -9.43
C SER A 80 2.72 -4.47 -9.70
N ASN A 81 3.74 -4.57 -8.86
CA ASN A 81 4.76 -5.61 -8.95
C ASN A 81 4.14 -6.99 -8.77
N GLY A 82 3.27 -7.18 -7.77
CA GLY A 82 2.54 -8.42 -7.56
C GLY A 82 1.77 -8.89 -8.79
N ILE A 83 1.05 -7.96 -9.44
CA ILE A 83 0.33 -8.24 -10.68
C ILE A 83 1.29 -8.62 -11.81
N HIS A 84 2.44 -7.94 -11.93
CA HIS A 84 3.44 -8.29 -12.93
C HIS A 84 4.03 -9.70 -12.72
N HIS A 85 4.36 -10.07 -11.48
CA HIS A 85 4.80 -11.43 -11.16
C HIS A 85 3.72 -12.47 -11.52
N LEU A 86 2.48 -12.20 -11.13
CA LEU A 86 1.34 -13.07 -11.43
C LEU A 86 1.13 -13.26 -12.94
N ALA A 87 1.20 -12.17 -13.71
CA ALA A 87 1.06 -12.19 -15.16
C ALA A 87 2.18 -12.96 -15.88
N ASN A 88 3.37 -13.00 -15.27
CA ASN A 88 4.52 -13.75 -15.78
C ASN A 88 4.54 -15.22 -15.35
N GLY A 89 3.50 -15.70 -14.64
CA GLY A 89 3.41 -17.08 -14.15
C GLY A 89 4.19 -17.37 -12.87
N ASP A 90 4.69 -16.33 -12.19
CA ASP A 90 5.31 -16.46 -10.88
C ASP A 90 4.24 -16.30 -9.78
N PHE A 91 3.68 -17.43 -9.36
CA PHE A 91 2.65 -17.50 -8.32
C PHE A 91 3.22 -17.52 -6.90
N SER A 92 4.55 -17.53 -6.74
CA SER A 92 5.20 -17.66 -5.44
C SER A 92 5.33 -16.33 -4.70
N ASN A 93 5.26 -15.22 -5.44
CA ASN A 93 5.38 -13.88 -4.87
C ASN A 93 4.11 -13.47 -4.12
N GLN A 94 4.28 -12.89 -2.92
CA GLN A 94 3.18 -12.41 -2.09
C GLN A 94 3.20 -10.89 -1.97
N VAL A 95 2.07 -10.26 -2.28
CA VAL A 95 1.86 -8.83 -2.11
C VAL A 95 1.61 -8.53 -0.64
N ARG A 96 2.50 -7.75 -0.01
CA ARG A 96 2.40 -7.38 1.41
C ARG A 96 2.18 -5.88 1.57
N VAL A 97 0.93 -5.50 1.74
CA VAL A 97 0.53 -4.12 2.03
C VAL A 97 0.11 -4.01 3.49
N SER A 98 0.83 -3.17 4.25
CA SER A 98 0.55 -2.89 5.67
C SER A 98 -0.56 -1.83 5.81
N SER A 99 -1.72 -2.09 5.22
CA SER A 99 -2.87 -1.19 5.29
C SER A 99 -4.13 -1.99 5.63
N ASN A 100 -5.03 -1.37 6.40
CA ASN A 100 -6.34 -1.95 6.73
C ASN A 100 -7.47 -1.36 5.85
N ASP A 101 -7.12 -0.58 4.83
CA ASP A 101 -8.04 0.04 3.90
C ASP A 101 -8.14 -0.76 2.57
N GLU A 102 -8.65 -0.11 1.52
CA GLU A 102 -8.87 -0.72 0.21
C GLU A 102 -7.59 -1.33 -0.38
N PHE A 103 -6.41 -0.76 -0.11
CA PHE A 103 -5.15 -1.28 -0.63
C PHE A 103 -4.78 -2.62 0.01
N GLY A 104 -5.01 -2.76 1.31
CA GLY A 104 -4.79 -4.03 2.02
C GLY A 104 -5.79 -5.10 1.61
N TYR A 105 -7.03 -4.71 1.30
CA TYR A 105 -8.02 -5.61 0.73
C TYR A 105 -7.57 -6.12 -0.65
N ILE A 106 -7.18 -5.23 -1.56
CA ILE A 106 -6.71 -5.59 -2.91
C ILE A 106 -5.49 -6.51 -2.85
N ALA A 107 -4.50 -6.21 -1.99
CA ALA A 107 -3.33 -7.05 -1.81
C ALA A 107 -3.69 -8.48 -1.37
N ARG A 108 -4.66 -8.64 -0.46
CA ARG A 108 -5.14 -9.97 -0.05
C ARG A 108 -5.82 -10.72 -1.18
N GLU A 109 -6.70 -10.05 -1.94
CA GLU A 109 -7.39 -10.67 -3.07
C GLU A 109 -6.41 -11.12 -4.17
N ILE A 110 -5.34 -10.36 -4.43
CA ILE A 110 -4.28 -10.76 -5.36
C ILE A 110 -3.57 -12.02 -4.87
N ASN A 111 -3.24 -12.10 -3.58
CA ASN A 111 -2.60 -13.30 -3.02
C ASN A 111 -3.50 -14.53 -3.13
N VAL A 112 -4.80 -14.39 -2.83
CA VAL A 112 -5.78 -15.47 -3.00
C VAL A 112 -5.88 -15.90 -4.47
N ALA A 113 -5.87 -14.96 -5.40
CA ALA A 113 -5.86 -15.28 -6.83
C ALA A 113 -4.57 -16.02 -7.25
N SER A 114 -3.42 -15.59 -6.74
CA SER A 114 -2.12 -16.24 -6.97
C SER A 114 -2.12 -17.69 -6.48
N GLU A 115 -2.64 -17.93 -5.27
CA GLU A 115 -2.75 -19.28 -4.69
C GLU A 115 -3.68 -20.18 -5.51
N LYS A 116 -4.87 -19.69 -5.90
CA LYS A 116 -5.80 -20.45 -6.73
C LYS A 116 -5.23 -20.78 -8.11
N LEU A 117 -4.50 -19.84 -8.72
CA LEU A 117 -3.84 -20.07 -10.01
C LEU A 117 -2.72 -21.10 -9.88
N LYS A 118 -1.90 -21.02 -8.82
CA LYS A 118 -0.88 -22.01 -8.51
C LYS A 118 -1.48 -23.42 -8.40
N GLU A 119 -2.54 -23.57 -7.61
CA GLU A 119 -3.23 -24.86 -7.47
C GLU A 119 -3.80 -25.38 -8.80
N ALA A 120 -4.33 -24.50 -9.65
CA ALA A 120 -4.88 -24.88 -10.94
C ALA A 120 -3.79 -25.39 -11.89
N VAL A 121 -2.63 -24.76 -11.90
CA VAL A 121 -1.46 -25.19 -12.69
C VAL A 121 -0.93 -26.53 -12.18
N GLU A 122 -0.71 -26.67 -10.87
CA GLU A 122 -0.23 -27.92 -10.26
C GLU A 122 -1.17 -29.10 -10.53
N ARG A 123 -2.50 -28.88 -10.50
CA ARG A 123 -3.49 -29.90 -10.87
C ARG A 123 -3.43 -30.27 -12.35
N GLY A 124 -3.20 -29.30 -13.23
CA GLY A 124 -3.02 -29.53 -14.66
C GLY A 124 -1.81 -30.41 -14.94
N ASP A 125 -0.66 -30.05 -14.38
CA ASP A 125 0.61 -30.78 -14.56
C ASP A 125 0.52 -32.21 -13.99
N PHE A 126 -0.15 -32.37 -12.84
CA PHE A 126 -0.39 -33.69 -12.25
C PHE A 126 -1.28 -34.57 -13.14
N ALA A 127 -2.33 -34.00 -13.73
CA ALA A 127 -3.23 -34.74 -14.62
C ALA A 127 -2.52 -35.19 -15.91
N GLU A 128 -1.66 -34.33 -16.46
CA GLU A 128 -0.88 -34.65 -17.66
C GLU A 128 0.15 -35.76 -17.40
N SER A 129 0.95 -35.62 -16.34
CA SER A 129 1.94 -36.64 -15.95
C SER A 129 1.32 -37.98 -15.59
N SER A 130 0.15 -37.98 -14.94
CA SER A 130 -0.60 -39.20 -14.64
C SER A 130 -1.08 -39.90 -15.91
N LYS A 131 -1.52 -39.14 -16.93
CA LYS A 131 -1.94 -39.69 -18.22
C LYS A 131 -0.76 -40.36 -18.94
N ASP A 132 0.40 -39.72 -18.94
CA ASP A 132 1.62 -40.26 -19.56
C ASP A 132 2.10 -41.54 -18.88
N GLN A 133 2.12 -41.58 -17.54
CA GLN A 133 2.44 -42.78 -16.79
C GLN A 133 1.45 -43.91 -17.08
N LEU A 134 0.16 -43.60 -17.18
CA LEU A 134 -0.87 -44.59 -17.48
C LEU A 134 -0.70 -45.16 -18.89
N ILE A 135 -0.33 -44.33 -19.88
CA ILE A 135 0.01 -44.79 -21.24
C ILE A 135 1.24 -45.69 -21.23
N VAL A 136 2.30 -45.31 -20.51
CA VAL A 136 3.55 -46.10 -20.42
C VAL A 136 3.29 -47.45 -19.75
N ASN A 137 2.55 -47.46 -18.65
CA ASN A 137 2.19 -48.69 -17.94
C ASN A 137 1.31 -49.59 -18.80
N LEU A 138 0.30 -49.03 -19.48
CA LEU A 138 -0.53 -49.79 -20.40
C LEU A 138 0.27 -50.37 -21.57
N ALA A 139 1.21 -49.60 -22.13
CA ALA A 139 2.09 -50.07 -23.21
C ALA A 139 3.01 -51.20 -22.73
N HIS A 140 3.52 -51.14 -21.50
CA HIS A 140 4.33 -52.20 -20.89
C HIS A 140 3.50 -53.49 -20.72
N ASP A 141 2.29 -53.37 -20.18
CA ASP A 141 1.41 -54.50 -19.89
C ASP A 141 0.83 -55.15 -21.15
N LEU A 142 0.69 -54.40 -22.24
CA LEU A 142 0.27 -54.93 -23.54
C LEU A 142 1.41 -55.62 -24.30
N ARG A 143 2.66 -55.18 -24.15
CA ARG A 143 3.82 -55.75 -24.86
C ARG A 143 4.15 -57.17 -24.42
N THR A 144 4.01 -57.47 -23.13
CA THR A 144 4.32 -58.75 -22.50
C THR A 144 3.45 -59.92 -23.00
N PRO A 145 2.11 -59.82 -23.09
CA PRO A 145 1.29 -60.87 -23.67
C PRO A 145 1.44 -60.97 -25.18
N LEU A 146 1.61 -59.85 -25.89
CA LEU A 146 1.72 -59.85 -27.36
C LEU A 146 2.99 -60.54 -27.84
N THR A 147 4.10 -60.38 -27.11
CA THR A 147 5.35 -61.12 -27.35
C THR A 147 5.23 -62.60 -27.01
N SER A 148 4.46 -62.96 -25.97
CA SER A 148 4.16 -64.37 -25.65
C SER A 148 3.30 -65.05 -26.73
N VAL A 149 2.36 -64.33 -27.35
CA VAL A 149 1.55 -64.85 -28.47
C VAL A 149 2.39 -64.97 -29.74
N LEU A 150 3.23 -63.98 -30.05
CA LEU A 150 4.12 -64.01 -31.21
C LEU A 150 5.20 -65.09 -31.10
N GLY A 151 5.64 -65.46 -29.89
CA GLY A 151 6.61 -66.53 -29.67
C GLY A 151 6.01 -67.95 -29.66
N TYR A 152 4.67 -68.06 -29.67
CA TYR A 152 3.95 -69.34 -29.78
C TYR A 152 3.59 -69.70 -31.23
N LEU A 153 3.75 -68.76 -32.16
CA LEU A 153 3.62 -68.93 -33.61
C LEU A 153 5.01 -69.08 -34.24
#